data_AF-A0AAU7TGL4-F1
#
_entry.id   AF-A0AAU7TGL4-F1
#
_cell.length_a   1.000
_cell.length_b   1.000
_cell.length_c   1.000
_cell.angle_alpha   90.00
_cell.angle_beta   90.00
_cell.angle_gamma   90.00
#
_symmetry.space_group_name_H-M   'P 1'
#
loop_
_entity.id
_entity.type
_entity.pdbx_description
1 polymer ?
#
loop_
_entity_poly.entity_id
_entity_poly.type
_entity_poly.pdbx_seq_one_letter_code
_entity_poly.pdbx_strand_id
1 'polypeptide(L)'
;MMKPVTVTGWVNVFVRILTSVAGLVLLAASAVQLFGSDPRVNFSGLVVGAILVALPLVVDRLEHFSFDGTGLEFRFTKQVAELGAPKSAGILEESGLARDLEAYSFVYTELTDPAQEDIRKDLLDRIVGKASALSVSRKFDPVEVHALFAAGSPVMRVLVLGLMEGDPALLDVDVLRSGLTQSRTGNEQFHALKLAYRNWCRLPEGVRTELRGLVATDAYIQGDADRRQIADDIDKLQCRPALVPSGAGEKATR
;
A
#
# COMPACT_ATOMS: atom_id res chain seq x y z
N MET A 1 46.69 9.98 16.25
CA MET A 1 46.36 10.29 14.84
C MET A 1 44.98 10.94 14.84
N MET A 2 44.92 12.28 14.94
CA MET A 2 43.65 13.04 14.99
C MET A 2 43.06 13.10 13.58
N LYS A 3 41.81 12.64 13.41
CA LYS A 3 41.09 12.79 12.14
C LYS A 3 40.88 14.29 11.88
N PRO A 4 41.20 14.82 10.69
CA PRO A 4 40.91 16.20 10.36
C PRO A 4 39.39 16.38 10.38
N VAL A 5 38.89 17.23 11.28
CA VAL A 5 37.48 17.59 11.29
C VAL A 5 37.25 18.46 10.06
N THR A 6 36.42 18.00 9.13
CA THR A 6 36.08 18.72 7.91
C THR A 6 35.33 20.00 8.28
N VAL A 7 35.74 21.12 7.68
CA VAL A 7 35.16 22.47 7.91
C VAL A 7 33.63 22.47 7.72
N THR A 8 33.12 21.60 6.86
CA THR A 8 31.68 21.40 6.59
C THR A 8 30.88 20.90 7.80
N GLY A 9 31.48 20.07 8.67
CA GLY A 9 30.79 19.52 9.85
C GLY A 9 30.55 20.57 10.93
N TRP A 10 31.53 21.46 11.15
CA TRP A 10 31.40 22.55 12.12
C TRP A 10 30.36 23.58 11.71
N VAL A 11 30.27 23.89 10.41
CA VAL A 11 29.28 24.83 9.88
C VAL A 11 27.86 24.31 10.10
N ASN A 12 27.61 23.02 9.87
CA ASN A 12 26.28 22.43 10.11
C ASN A 12 25.88 22.45 11.59
N VAL A 13 26.79 22.11 12.50
CA VAL A 13 26.53 22.17 13.95
C VAL A 13 26.24 23.59 14.39
N PHE A 14 27.00 24.58 13.90
CA PHE A 14 26.78 25.98 14.22
C PHE A 14 25.43 26.49 13.69
N VAL A 15 25.08 26.20 12.45
CA VAL A 15 23.79 26.59 11.86
C VAL A 15 22.62 25.95 12.62
N ARG A 16 22.75 24.68 13.05
CA ARG A 16 21.73 24.00 13.86
C ARG A 16 21.52 24.68 15.21
N ILE A 17 22.60 24.97 15.93
CA ILE A 17 22.53 25.66 17.21
C ILE A 17 21.90 27.04 17.02
N LEU A 18 22.32 27.79 15.99
CA LEU A 18 21.79 29.12 15.73
C LEU A 18 20.29 29.10 15.40
N THR A 19 19.86 28.16 14.56
CA THR A 19 18.45 28.02 14.14
C THR A 19 17.57 27.58 15.31
N SER A 20 18.03 26.62 16.13
CA SER A 20 17.32 26.14 17.32
C SER A 20 17.21 27.24 18.38
N VAL A 21 18.29 27.98 18.63
CA VAL A 21 18.28 29.11 19.57
C VAL A 21 17.36 30.23 19.06
N ALA A 22 17.42 30.57 17.77
CA ALA A 22 16.54 31.57 17.18
C ALA A 22 15.05 31.17 17.29
N GLY A 23 14.72 29.89 17.01
CA GLY A 23 13.37 29.35 17.18
C GLY A 23 12.87 29.40 18.63
N LEU A 24 13.74 29.06 19.59
CA LEU A 24 13.41 29.08 21.01
C LEU A 24 13.18 30.51 21.54
N VAL A 25 13.99 31.47 21.08
CA VAL A 25 13.82 32.90 21.39
C VAL A 25 12.50 33.43 20.82
N LEU A 26 12.14 33.05 19.60
CA LEU A 26 10.86 33.42 18.97
C LEU A 26 9.66 32.85 19.72
N LEU A 27 9.73 31.59 20.17
CA LEU A 27 8.69 30.97 20.98
C LEU A 27 8.55 31.65 22.35
N ALA A 28 9.66 31.94 23.02
CA ALA A 28 9.64 32.64 24.30
C ALA A 28 9.05 34.05 24.17
N ALA A 29 9.44 34.81 23.14
CA ALA A 29 8.90 36.14 22.86
C ALA A 29 7.39 36.10 22.55
N SER A 30 6.95 35.11 21.77
CA SER A 30 5.53 34.92 21.42
C SER A 30 4.69 34.47 22.64
N ALA A 31 5.26 33.63 23.51
CA ALA A 31 4.61 33.22 24.75
C ALA A 31 4.46 34.40 25.73
N VAL A 32 5.47 35.26 25.85
CA VAL A 32 5.37 36.49 26.68
C VAL A 32 4.31 37.44 26.12
N GLN A 33 4.18 37.56 24.79
CA GLN A 33 3.11 38.36 24.16
C GLN A 33 1.71 37.80 24.41
N LEU A 34 1.54 36.48 24.49
CA LEU A 34 0.26 35.83 24.82
C LEU A 34 -0.22 36.14 26.25
N PHE A 35 0.70 36.42 27.18
CA PHE A 35 0.38 36.81 28.55
C PHE A 35 0.42 38.34 28.77
N GLY A 36 0.74 39.12 27.73
CA GLY A 36 0.68 40.58 27.74
C GLY A 36 -0.72 41.12 27.45
N SER A 37 -1.01 42.34 27.90
CA SER A 37 -2.35 42.95 27.88
C SER A 37 -2.82 43.48 26.51
N ASP A 38 -2.19 43.08 25.40
CA ASP A 38 -2.45 43.64 24.07
C ASP A 38 -3.21 42.63 23.17
N PRO A 39 -4.46 42.91 22.74
CA PRO A 39 -5.36 41.90 22.16
C PRO A 39 -5.09 41.56 20.69
N ARG A 40 -3.93 41.91 20.13
CA ARG A 40 -3.54 41.59 18.75
C ARG A 40 -2.43 40.54 18.73
N VAL A 41 -2.76 39.34 19.21
CA VAL A 41 -1.82 38.21 19.21
C VAL A 41 -1.66 37.67 17.79
N ASN A 42 -0.48 37.88 17.20
CA ASN A 42 -0.12 37.33 15.90
C ASN A 42 0.21 35.83 16.04
N PHE A 43 -0.81 34.97 15.92
CA PHE A 43 -0.68 33.51 15.90
C PHE A 43 0.40 32.97 14.93
N SER A 44 0.72 33.75 13.88
CA SER A 44 1.77 33.43 12.93
C SER A 44 3.15 33.25 13.58
N GLY A 45 3.48 34.03 14.62
CA GLY A 45 4.78 33.91 15.30
C GLY A 45 4.96 32.59 16.04
N LEU A 46 3.88 32.08 16.63
CA LEU A 46 3.89 30.81 17.38
C LEU A 46 3.96 29.61 16.43
N VAL A 47 3.23 29.66 15.31
CA VAL A 47 3.29 28.63 14.26
C VAL A 47 4.68 28.60 13.62
N VAL A 48 5.24 29.76 13.25
CA VAL A 48 6.59 29.83 12.66
C VAL A 48 7.66 29.40 13.67
N GLY A 49 7.55 29.80 14.94
CA GLY A 49 8.45 29.35 16.00
C GLY A 49 8.40 27.84 16.25
N ALA A 50 7.20 27.26 16.26
CA ALA A 50 7.01 25.81 16.40
C ALA A 50 7.58 25.04 15.20
N ILE A 51 7.37 25.52 13.98
CA ILE A 51 7.95 24.94 12.76
C ILE A 51 9.48 25.00 12.80
N LEU A 52 10.07 26.13 13.23
CA LEU A 52 11.53 26.29 13.33
C LEU A 52 12.16 25.39 14.40
N VAL A 53 11.46 25.09 15.50
CA VAL A 53 11.94 24.14 16.52
C VAL A 53 11.73 22.69 16.12
N ALA A 54 10.68 22.40 15.34
CA ALA A 54 10.45 21.07 14.79
C ALA A 54 11.41 20.73 13.63
N LEU A 55 11.87 21.74 12.88
CA LEU A 55 12.71 21.55 11.70
C LEU A 55 13.99 20.75 11.98
N PRO A 56 14.81 21.07 13.01
CA PRO A 56 16.01 20.30 13.34
C PRO A 56 15.73 18.84 13.70
N LEU A 57 14.60 18.56 14.37
CA LEU A 57 14.17 17.20 14.73
C LEU A 57 13.77 16.38 13.50
N VAL A 58 13.09 17.02 12.55
CA VAL A 58 12.78 16.42 11.25
C VAL A 58 14.05 16.28 10.42
N VAL A 59 14.96 17.26 10.44
CA VAL A 59 16.23 17.24 9.71
C VAL A 59 17.23 16.23 10.28
N ASP A 60 17.25 15.97 11.59
CA ASP A 60 18.10 14.91 12.20
C ASP A 60 17.54 13.51 11.94
N ARG A 61 16.21 13.37 11.83
CA ARG A 61 15.62 12.16 11.25
C ARG A 61 15.99 12.07 9.77
N LEU A 62 15.83 13.16 9.00
CA LEU A 62 16.16 13.23 7.57
C LEU A 62 17.66 13.13 7.27
N GLU A 63 18.58 13.36 8.20
CA GLU A 63 20.01 13.12 7.98
C GLU A 63 20.38 11.64 8.15
N HIS A 64 19.54 10.86 8.84
CA HIS A 64 19.56 9.39 8.71
C HIS A 64 18.81 8.93 7.45
N PHE A 65 18.00 9.79 6.83
CA PHE A 65 17.58 9.64 5.44
C PHE A 65 18.64 10.27 4.52
N SER A 66 19.74 9.56 4.28
CA SER A 66 20.57 9.86 3.11
C SER A 66 19.71 9.71 1.85
N PHE A 67 19.04 10.78 1.44
CA PHE A 67 18.53 11.01 0.11
C PHE A 67 19.76 11.17 -0.79
N ASP A 68 20.38 10.05 -1.15
CA ASP A 68 21.01 9.96 -2.45
C ASP A 68 19.86 10.20 -3.44
N GLY A 69 19.88 11.33 -4.14
CA GLY A 69 18.85 11.81 -5.07
C GLY A 69 18.58 10.90 -6.29
N THR A 70 18.95 9.63 -6.19
CA THR A 70 18.82 8.56 -7.18
C THR A 70 18.47 7.21 -6.54
N GLY A 71 18.16 7.14 -5.24
CA GLY A 71 18.21 5.87 -4.47
C GLY A 71 16.88 5.18 -4.14
N LEU A 72 15.77 5.91 -4.03
CA LEU A 72 14.48 5.33 -3.65
C LEU A 72 13.80 4.67 -4.88
N GLU A 73 13.51 5.45 -5.93
CA GLU A 73 12.78 4.98 -7.15
C GLU A 73 13.29 3.66 -7.77
N PHE A 74 14.58 3.35 -7.64
CA PHE A 74 15.19 2.23 -8.36
C PHE A 74 14.94 0.86 -7.73
N ARG A 75 14.64 0.71 -6.44
CA ARG A 75 14.67 -0.62 -5.80
C ARG A 75 13.45 -1.46 -6.15
N PHE A 76 12.25 -0.88 -6.03
CA PHE A 76 11.01 -1.61 -6.28
C PHE A 76 10.84 -1.95 -7.76
N THR A 77 10.99 -0.96 -8.64
CA THR A 77 10.83 -1.13 -10.09
C THR A 77 11.86 -2.11 -10.66
N LYS A 78 13.12 -2.06 -10.19
CA LYS A 78 14.15 -3.04 -10.54
C LYS A 78 13.79 -4.44 -10.05
N GLN A 79 13.29 -4.57 -8.82
CA GLN A 79 12.83 -5.86 -8.30
C GLN A 79 11.68 -6.42 -9.15
N VAL A 80 10.68 -5.62 -9.50
CA VAL A 80 9.56 -6.04 -10.38
C VAL A 80 10.09 -6.54 -11.73
N ALA A 81 11.04 -5.82 -12.34
CA ALA A 81 11.65 -6.25 -13.60
C ALA A 81 12.47 -7.54 -13.44
N GLU A 82 13.24 -7.68 -12.36
CA GLU A 82 14.02 -8.89 -12.03
C GLU A 82 13.15 -10.11 -11.76
N LEU A 83 11.92 -9.91 -11.27
CA LEU A 83 10.90 -10.95 -11.11
C LEU A 83 10.24 -11.36 -12.44
N GLY A 84 10.74 -10.88 -13.57
CA GLY A 84 10.24 -11.23 -14.89
C GLY A 84 9.02 -10.41 -15.33
N ALA A 85 8.77 -9.26 -14.69
CA ALA A 85 7.65 -8.37 -15.01
C ALA A 85 8.07 -6.98 -15.51
N PRO A 86 8.92 -6.87 -16.56
CA PRO A 86 9.47 -5.59 -16.98
C PRO A 86 8.43 -4.60 -17.50
N LYS A 87 7.34 -5.05 -18.15
CA LYS A 87 6.30 -4.12 -18.63
C LYS A 87 5.51 -3.55 -17.45
N SER A 88 5.14 -4.41 -16.50
CA SER A 88 4.46 -4.04 -15.27
C SER A 88 5.32 -3.08 -14.45
N ALA A 89 6.63 -3.29 -14.38
CA ALA A 89 7.59 -2.37 -13.76
C ALA A 89 7.49 -0.96 -14.38
N GLY A 90 7.48 -0.86 -15.71
CA GLY A 90 7.32 0.43 -16.39
C GLY A 90 6.00 1.13 -16.05
N ILE A 91 4.88 0.40 -16.03
CA ILE A 91 3.57 0.97 -15.68
C ILE A 91 3.52 1.45 -14.22
N LEU A 92 4.10 0.67 -13.30
CA LEU A 92 4.15 1.01 -11.87
C LEU A 92 5.04 2.22 -11.61
N GLU A 93 6.13 2.37 -12.34
CA GLU A 93 7.02 3.54 -12.29
C GLU A 93 6.31 4.80 -12.81
N GLU A 94 5.75 4.73 -14.04
CA GLU A 94 5.07 5.87 -14.68
C GLU A 94 3.88 6.40 -13.87
N SER A 95 3.20 5.52 -13.14
CA SER A 95 2.05 5.87 -12.30
C SER A 95 2.43 6.42 -10.92
N GLY A 96 3.71 6.33 -10.54
CA GLY A 96 4.19 6.65 -9.19
C GLY A 96 3.79 5.61 -8.14
N LEU A 97 3.11 4.52 -8.52
CA LEU A 97 2.68 3.48 -7.59
C LEU A 97 3.89 2.76 -6.99
N ALA A 98 4.98 2.57 -7.76
CA ALA A 98 6.24 2.04 -7.25
C ALA A 98 6.77 2.82 -6.03
N ARG A 99 6.72 4.16 -6.08
CA ARG A 99 7.14 5.03 -4.97
C ARG A 99 6.22 4.92 -3.76
N ASP A 100 4.90 4.86 -3.99
CA ASP A 100 3.93 4.69 -2.91
C ASP A 100 4.14 3.35 -2.16
N LEU A 101 4.44 2.28 -2.90
CA LEU A 101 4.74 0.97 -2.31
C LEU A 101 6.03 0.96 -1.52
N GLU A 102 7.07 1.62 -2.01
CA GLU A 102 8.33 1.72 -1.28
C GLU A 102 8.16 2.53 0.01
N ALA A 103 7.48 3.67 -0.05
CA ALA A 103 7.13 4.47 1.12
C ALA A 103 6.32 3.65 2.13
N TYR A 104 5.34 2.87 1.66
CA TYR A 104 4.60 1.97 2.53
C TYR A 104 5.47 0.88 3.13
N SER A 105 6.35 0.26 2.35
CA SER A 105 7.22 -0.80 2.87
C SER A 105 8.10 -0.29 4.01
N PHE A 106 8.60 0.94 3.88
CA PHE A 106 9.36 1.63 4.91
C PHE A 106 8.49 1.94 6.14
N VAL A 107 7.31 2.52 5.94
CA VAL A 107 6.36 2.81 7.03
C VAL A 107 5.98 1.52 7.77
N TYR A 108 5.74 0.43 7.04
CA TYR A 108 5.37 -0.85 7.61
C TYR A 108 6.50 -1.46 8.45
N THR A 109 7.77 -1.30 8.03
CA THR A 109 8.92 -1.77 8.81
C THR A 109 9.17 -0.93 10.07
N GLU A 110 8.86 0.37 10.03
CA GLU A 110 9.09 1.28 11.17
C GLU A 110 7.92 1.30 12.17
N LEU A 111 6.68 1.24 11.68
CA LEU A 111 5.46 1.26 12.49
C LEU A 111 5.15 -0.17 12.96
N THR A 112 5.94 -0.68 13.90
CA THR A 112 5.73 -2.01 14.51
C THR A 112 4.77 -1.98 15.69
N ASP A 113 4.42 -0.78 16.19
CA ASP A 113 3.51 -0.59 17.32
C ASP A 113 2.09 -1.09 16.99
N PRO A 114 1.50 -2.00 17.79
CA PRO A 114 0.11 -2.41 17.65
C PRO A 114 -0.89 -1.25 17.64
N ALA A 115 -0.60 -0.13 18.31
CA ALA A 115 -1.48 1.04 18.31
C ALA A 115 -1.65 1.69 16.92
N GLN A 116 -0.80 1.35 15.95
CA GLN A 116 -0.80 1.89 14.60
C GLN A 116 -1.31 0.89 13.56
N GLU A 117 -1.88 -0.24 13.99
CA GLU A 117 -2.38 -1.28 13.09
C GLU A 117 -3.39 -0.74 12.08
N ASP A 118 -4.34 0.07 12.53
CA ASP A 118 -5.39 0.66 11.68
C ASP A 118 -4.80 1.58 10.61
N ILE A 119 -3.77 2.38 10.97
CA ILE A 119 -3.08 3.25 10.02
C ILE A 119 -2.38 2.43 8.93
N ARG A 120 -1.78 1.29 9.29
CA ARG A 120 -1.14 0.40 8.31
C ARG A 120 -2.17 -0.23 7.38
N LYS A 121 -3.32 -0.65 7.90
CA LYS A 121 -4.43 -1.19 7.11
C LYS A 121 -4.95 -0.14 6.12
N ASP A 122 -5.25 1.06 6.60
CA ASP A 122 -5.72 2.18 5.78
C ASP A 122 -4.73 2.55 4.65
N LEU A 123 -3.44 2.56 4.96
CA LEU A 123 -2.41 2.89 3.96
C LEU A 123 -2.30 1.79 2.90
N LEU A 124 -2.35 0.52 3.30
CA LEU A 124 -2.35 -0.60 2.37
C LEU A 124 -3.61 -0.61 1.49
N ASP A 125 -4.78 -0.37 2.07
CA ASP A 125 -6.05 -0.29 1.34
C ASP A 125 -6.03 0.82 0.28
N ARG A 126 -5.41 1.97 0.59
CA ARG A 126 -5.22 3.05 -0.39
C ARG A 126 -4.32 2.62 -1.54
N ILE A 127 -3.23 1.90 -1.27
CA ILE A 127 -2.32 1.38 -2.31
C ILE A 127 -3.04 0.37 -3.20
N VAL A 128 -3.78 -0.57 -2.61
CA VAL A 128 -4.60 -1.54 -3.35
C VAL A 128 -5.64 -0.83 -4.20
N GLY A 129 -6.30 0.20 -3.65
CA GLY A 129 -7.27 1.02 -4.38
C GLY A 129 -6.64 1.73 -5.58
N LYS A 130 -5.44 2.29 -5.43
CA LYS A 130 -4.68 2.89 -6.56
C LYS A 130 -4.31 1.86 -7.61
N ALA A 131 -3.88 0.67 -7.19
CA ALA A 131 -3.55 -0.43 -8.11
C ALA A 131 -4.76 -0.88 -8.92
N SER A 132 -5.90 -1.06 -8.26
CA SER A 132 -7.17 -1.38 -8.92
C SER A 132 -7.58 -0.29 -9.92
N ALA A 133 -7.50 0.99 -9.53
CA ALA A 133 -7.79 2.09 -10.46
C ALA A 133 -6.80 2.13 -11.64
N LEU A 134 -5.53 1.80 -11.40
CA LEU A 134 -4.50 1.75 -12.43
C LEU A 134 -4.77 0.62 -13.44
N SER A 135 -5.15 -0.59 -13.00
CA SER A 135 -5.43 -1.70 -13.91
C SER A 135 -6.71 -1.51 -14.75
N VAL A 136 -7.64 -0.69 -14.29
CA VAL A 136 -8.78 -0.26 -15.12
C VAL A 136 -8.31 0.58 -16.32
N SER A 137 -7.29 1.42 -16.12
CA SER A 137 -6.82 2.39 -17.12
C SER A 137 -5.62 1.93 -17.95
N ARG A 138 -4.83 0.97 -17.45
CA ARG A 138 -3.62 0.44 -18.07
C ARG A 138 -3.68 -1.07 -18.15
N LYS A 139 -3.23 -1.62 -19.28
CA LYS A 139 -3.20 -3.06 -19.50
C LYS A 139 -1.92 -3.66 -18.96
N PHE A 140 -2.08 -4.50 -17.94
CA PHE A 140 -1.04 -5.35 -17.41
C PHE A 140 -1.03 -6.70 -18.15
N ASP A 141 0.13 -7.34 -18.20
CA ASP A 141 0.30 -8.66 -18.79
C ASP A 141 -0.06 -9.73 -17.74
N PRO A 142 -1.06 -10.60 -17.96
CA PRO A 142 -1.46 -11.61 -16.98
C PRO A 142 -0.31 -12.50 -16.51
N VAL A 143 0.64 -12.82 -17.41
CA VAL A 143 1.79 -13.67 -17.09
C VAL A 143 2.74 -12.97 -16.12
N GLU A 144 2.98 -11.67 -16.34
CA GLU A 144 3.82 -10.86 -15.45
C GLU A 144 3.15 -10.67 -14.08
N VAL A 145 1.83 -10.44 -14.07
CA VAL A 145 1.06 -10.30 -12.82
C VAL A 145 1.11 -11.60 -12.00
N HIS A 146 0.98 -12.76 -12.66
CA HIS A 146 1.14 -14.06 -12.01
C HIS A 146 2.56 -14.23 -11.42
N ALA A 147 3.61 -13.88 -12.19
CA ALA A 147 4.99 -13.97 -11.73
C ALA A 147 5.25 -13.09 -10.49
N LEU A 148 4.70 -11.87 -10.48
CA LEU A 148 4.78 -10.97 -9.35
C LEU A 148 4.09 -11.52 -8.11
N PHE A 149 2.96 -12.21 -8.25
CA PHE A 149 2.32 -12.85 -7.12
C PHE A 149 3.16 -14.02 -6.58
N ALA A 150 3.66 -14.87 -7.47
CA ALA A 150 4.42 -16.06 -7.07
C ALA A 150 5.70 -15.71 -6.31
N ALA A 151 6.48 -14.76 -6.83
CA ALA A 151 7.82 -14.45 -6.33
C ALA A 151 7.90 -13.15 -5.50
N GLY A 152 6.85 -12.33 -5.51
CA GLY A 152 6.83 -11.04 -4.82
C GLY A 152 6.81 -11.13 -3.30
N SER A 153 7.13 -10.01 -2.65
CA SER A 153 6.94 -9.83 -1.20
C SER A 153 5.45 -9.88 -0.82
N PRO A 154 5.09 -10.02 0.47
CA PRO A 154 3.69 -9.98 0.89
C PRO A 154 2.93 -8.73 0.42
N VAL A 155 3.60 -7.56 0.41
CA VAL A 155 3.01 -6.31 -0.09
C VAL A 155 2.79 -6.37 -1.61
N MET A 156 3.74 -6.93 -2.36
CA MET A 156 3.59 -7.14 -3.80
C MET A 156 2.42 -8.08 -4.13
N ARG A 157 2.24 -9.13 -3.33
CA ARG A 157 1.13 -10.07 -3.49
C ARG A 157 -0.22 -9.38 -3.29
N VAL A 158 -0.34 -8.56 -2.24
CA VAL A 158 -1.52 -7.72 -2.01
C VAL A 158 -1.75 -6.73 -3.16
N LEU A 159 -0.68 -6.12 -3.68
CA LEU A 159 -0.76 -5.22 -4.83
C LEU A 159 -1.34 -5.93 -6.05
N VAL A 160 -0.84 -7.12 -6.36
CA VAL A 160 -1.31 -7.95 -7.48
C VAL A 160 -2.79 -8.27 -7.33
N LEU A 161 -3.25 -8.62 -6.13
CA LEU A 161 -4.68 -8.81 -5.87
C LEU A 161 -5.47 -7.54 -6.18
N GLY A 162 -4.95 -6.36 -5.84
CA GLY A 162 -5.52 -5.07 -6.23
C GLY A 162 -5.58 -4.86 -7.75
N LEU A 163 -4.54 -5.23 -8.49
CA LEU A 163 -4.55 -5.17 -9.95
C LEU A 163 -5.67 -6.06 -10.52
N MET A 164 -5.83 -7.28 -10.01
CA MET A 164 -6.90 -8.22 -10.40
C MET A 164 -8.30 -7.72 -10.00
N GLU A 165 -8.42 -6.96 -8.91
CA GLU A 165 -9.70 -6.33 -8.52
C GLU A 165 -10.15 -5.31 -9.58
N GLY A 166 -9.23 -4.59 -10.21
CA GLY A 166 -9.54 -3.57 -11.22
C GLY A 166 -9.73 -4.10 -12.65
N ASP A 167 -8.94 -5.12 -13.07
CA ASP A 167 -9.09 -5.74 -14.39
C ASP A 167 -9.38 -7.26 -14.24
N PRO A 168 -10.63 -7.69 -14.42
CA PRO A 168 -11.02 -9.10 -14.33
C PRO A 168 -10.34 -10.01 -15.36
N ALA A 169 -9.74 -9.45 -16.43
CA ALA A 169 -8.94 -10.24 -17.38
C ALA A 169 -7.62 -10.72 -16.76
N LEU A 170 -7.19 -10.13 -15.63
CA LEU A 170 -6.03 -10.57 -14.85
C LEU A 170 -6.40 -11.63 -13.81
N LEU A 171 -7.68 -11.94 -13.64
CA LEU A 171 -8.14 -12.89 -12.61
C LEU A 171 -7.60 -14.29 -12.91
N ASP A 172 -6.75 -14.78 -12.02
CA ASP A 172 -6.18 -16.12 -12.04
C ASP A 172 -6.68 -16.91 -10.82
N VAL A 173 -7.30 -18.07 -11.09
CA VAL A 173 -7.88 -18.93 -10.06
C VAL A 173 -6.82 -19.50 -9.13
N ASP A 174 -5.63 -19.83 -9.64
CA ASP A 174 -4.55 -20.40 -8.85
C ASP A 174 -3.94 -19.34 -7.93
N VAL A 175 -3.82 -18.09 -8.42
CA VAL A 175 -3.43 -16.95 -7.58
C VAL A 175 -4.46 -16.71 -6.49
N LEU A 176 -5.75 -16.71 -6.82
CA LEU A 176 -6.82 -16.53 -5.84
C LEU A 176 -6.81 -17.63 -4.77
N ARG A 177 -6.68 -18.89 -5.18
CA ARG A 177 -6.58 -20.03 -4.26
C ARG A 177 -5.36 -19.91 -3.36
N SER A 178 -4.19 -19.58 -3.92
CA SER A 178 -2.95 -19.40 -3.15
C SER A 178 -3.07 -18.23 -2.18
N GLY A 179 -3.69 -17.12 -2.56
CA GLY A 179 -3.94 -15.98 -1.68
C GLY A 179 -4.86 -16.29 -0.50
N LEU A 180 -5.76 -17.26 -0.65
CA LEU A 180 -6.64 -17.70 0.44
C LEU A 180 -5.98 -18.75 1.36
N THR A 181 -5.30 -19.74 0.78
CA THR A 181 -4.82 -20.93 1.51
C THR A 181 -3.34 -20.91 1.88
N GLN A 182 -2.54 -20.16 1.14
CA GLN A 182 -1.09 -20.01 1.29
C GLN A 182 -0.71 -18.55 1.52
N SER A 183 -1.64 -17.79 2.12
CA SER A 183 -1.43 -16.40 2.43
C SER A 183 -0.22 -16.21 3.33
N ARG A 184 0.61 -15.20 3.06
CA ARG A 184 1.74 -14.86 3.93
C ARG A 184 1.34 -13.92 5.08
N THR A 185 0.19 -13.26 4.97
CA THR A 185 -0.29 -12.28 5.96
C THR A 185 -1.82 -12.28 6.07
N GLY A 186 -2.37 -11.76 7.18
CA GLY A 186 -3.82 -11.55 7.30
C GLY A 186 -4.38 -10.64 6.20
N ASN A 187 -3.66 -9.57 5.85
CA ASN A 187 -4.08 -8.62 4.82
C ASN A 187 -4.12 -9.26 3.42
N GLU A 188 -3.14 -10.09 3.07
CA GLU A 188 -3.18 -10.84 1.81
C GLU A 188 -4.40 -11.75 1.73
N GLN A 189 -4.72 -12.47 2.81
CA GLN A 189 -5.90 -13.33 2.86
C GLN A 189 -7.20 -12.52 2.77
N PHE A 190 -7.26 -11.37 3.43
CA PHE A 190 -8.38 -10.42 3.36
C PHE A 190 -8.60 -9.90 1.93
N HIS A 191 -7.55 -9.47 1.23
CA HIS A 191 -7.67 -9.02 -0.15
C HIS A 191 -8.00 -10.15 -1.12
N ALA A 192 -7.53 -11.38 -0.87
CA ALA A 192 -7.92 -12.53 -1.66
C ALA A 192 -9.42 -12.86 -1.48
N LEU A 193 -9.94 -12.78 -0.25
CA LEU A 193 -11.37 -12.90 0.04
C LEU A 193 -12.19 -11.82 -0.68
N LYS A 194 -11.73 -10.56 -0.61
CA LYS A 194 -12.37 -9.43 -1.29
C LYS A 194 -12.39 -9.61 -2.81
N LEU A 195 -11.30 -10.10 -3.40
CA LEU A 195 -11.21 -10.43 -4.81
C LEU A 195 -12.19 -11.55 -5.21
N ALA A 196 -12.28 -12.62 -4.41
CA ALA A 196 -13.24 -13.71 -4.59
C ALA A 196 -14.68 -13.20 -4.54
N TYR A 197 -15.02 -12.43 -3.50
CA TYR A 197 -16.35 -11.85 -3.31
C TYR A 197 -16.78 -11.01 -4.52
N ARG A 198 -15.92 -10.08 -4.97
CA ARG A 198 -16.22 -9.19 -6.09
C ARG A 198 -16.35 -9.90 -7.44
N ASN A 199 -15.62 -11.00 -7.63
CA ASN A 199 -15.61 -11.75 -8.88
C ASN A 199 -16.38 -13.07 -8.81
N TRP A 200 -17.17 -13.29 -7.75
CA TRP A 200 -17.79 -14.58 -7.47
C TRP A 200 -18.55 -15.15 -8.67
N CYS A 201 -19.36 -14.33 -9.34
CA CYS A 201 -20.14 -14.80 -10.48
C CYS A 201 -19.38 -14.98 -11.78
N ARG A 202 -18.11 -14.56 -11.84
CA ARG A 202 -17.20 -14.85 -12.95
C ARG A 202 -16.41 -16.14 -12.73
N LEU A 203 -16.31 -16.62 -11.49
CA LEU A 203 -15.61 -17.86 -11.18
C LEU A 203 -16.41 -19.08 -11.69
N PRO A 204 -15.72 -20.11 -12.21
CA PRO A 204 -16.35 -21.38 -12.53
C PRO A 204 -17.06 -21.98 -11.32
N GLU A 205 -18.16 -22.71 -11.54
CA GLU A 205 -18.96 -23.28 -10.45
C GLU A 205 -18.14 -24.21 -9.54
N GLY A 206 -17.29 -25.05 -10.13
CA GLY A 206 -16.40 -25.93 -9.36
C GLY A 206 -15.46 -25.14 -8.43
N VAL A 207 -14.91 -24.02 -8.92
CA VAL A 207 -14.04 -23.13 -8.14
C VAL A 207 -14.83 -22.45 -7.02
N ARG A 208 -16.06 -21.98 -7.28
CA ARG A 208 -16.92 -21.41 -6.23
C ARG A 208 -17.19 -22.40 -5.10
N THR A 209 -17.55 -23.65 -5.45
CA THR A 209 -17.82 -24.70 -4.47
C THR A 209 -16.57 -25.01 -3.65
N GLU A 210 -15.41 -25.10 -4.30
CA GLU A 210 -14.12 -25.29 -3.65
C GLU A 210 -13.80 -24.14 -2.68
N LEU A 211 -13.85 -22.89 -3.16
CA LEU A 211 -13.54 -21.71 -2.35
C LEU A 211 -14.48 -21.58 -1.15
N ARG A 212 -15.77 -21.90 -1.31
CA ARG A 212 -16.72 -21.91 -0.20
C ARG A 212 -16.30 -22.87 0.91
N GLY A 213 -15.91 -24.09 0.53
CA GLY A 213 -15.41 -25.07 1.50
C GLY A 213 -14.13 -24.60 2.22
N LEU A 214 -13.19 -24.01 1.47
CA LEU A 214 -11.95 -23.48 2.03
C LEU A 214 -12.22 -22.34 3.03
N VAL A 215 -13.03 -21.36 2.63
CA VAL A 215 -13.39 -20.20 3.44
C VAL A 215 -14.15 -20.58 4.72
N ALA A 216 -15.03 -21.57 4.65
CA ALA A 216 -15.80 -22.04 5.81
C ALA A 216 -14.94 -22.79 6.85
N THR A 217 -13.80 -23.35 6.46
CA THR A 217 -12.98 -24.23 7.31
C THR A 217 -11.67 -23.60 7.79
N ASP A 218 -11.25 -22.48 7.20
CA ASP A 218 -10.01 -21.80 7.56
C ASP A 218 -10.11 -21.07 8.92
N ALA A 219 -9.34 -21.53 9.91
CA ALA A 219 -9.37 -20.97 11.26
C ALA A 219 -8.89 -19.51 11.36
N TYR A 220 -8.02 -19.05 10.45
CA TYR A 220 -7.54 -17.67 10.45
C TYR A 220 -8.58 -16.71 9.89
N ILE A 221 -9.33 -17.13 8.86
CA ILE A 221 -10.49 -16.39 8.34
C ILE A 221 -11.54 -16.29 9.42
N GLN A 222 -11.87 -17.41 10.07
CA GLN A 222 -12.86 -17.42 11.13
C GLN A 222 -12.37 -16.66 12.37
N GLY A 223 -11.07 -16.59 12.65
CA GLY A 223 -10.51 -15.90 13.82
C GLY A 223 -10.56 -14.38 13.80
N ASP A 224 -10.96 -13.77 12.67
CA ASP A 224 -10.83 -12.33 12.41
C ASP A 224 -12.16 -11.75 11.93
N ALA A 225 -12.62 -10.66 12.54
CA ALA A 225 -13.96 -10.14 12.31
C ALA A 225 -14.18 -9.68 10.86
N ASP A 226 -13.20 -9.01 10.27
CA ASP A 226 -13.29 -8.45 8.92
C ASP A 226 -13.28 -9.56 7.86
N ARG A 227 -12.39 -10.54 8.03
CA ARG A 227 -12.32 -11.72 7.13
C ARG A 227 -13.56 -12.60 7.27
N ARG A 228 -14.05 -12.82 8.49
CA ARG A 228 -15.27 -13.60 8.75
C ARG A 228 -16.49 -12.93 8.12
N GLN A 229 -16.60 -11.61 8.20
CA GLN A 229 -17.70 -10.89 7.57
C GLN A 229 -17.75 -11.13 6.05
N ILE A 230 -16.60 -11.06 5.35
CA ILE A 230 -16.55 -11.33 3.91
C ILE A 230 -16.87 -12.81 3.62
N ALA A 231 -16.38 -13.73 4.44
CA ALA A 231 -16.68 -15.16 4.32
C ALA A 231 -18.18 -15.44 4.40
N ASP A 232 -18.85 -14.90 5.42
CA ASP A 232 -20.29 -15.03 5.61
C ASP A 232 -21.09 -14.44 4.44
N ASP A 233 -20.57 -13.37 3.82
CA ASP A 233 -21.20 -12.74 2.67
C ASP A 233 -21.02 -13.57 1.39
N ILE A 234 -19.85 -14.21 1.19
CA ILE A 234 -19.61 -15.18 0.11
C ILE A 234 -20.58 -16.36 0.19
N ASP A 235 -20.88 -16.85 1.39
CA ASP A 235 -21.83 -17.95 1.59
C ASP A 235 -23.26 -17.61 1.12
N LYS A 236 -23.64 -16.33 1.22
CA LYS A 236 -24.93 -15.83 0.79
C LYS A 236 -25.00 -15.54 -0.72
N LEU A 237 -23.86 -15.49 -1.42
CA LEU A 237 -23.83 -15.14 -2.84
C LEU A 237 -24.43 -16.24 -3.72
N GLN A 238 -25.40 -15.85 -4.54
CA GLN A 238 -26.01 -16.67 -5.57
C GLN A 238 -25.72 -16.07 -6.95
N CYS A 239 -25.22 -16.90 -7.86
CA CYS A 239 -25.00 -16.50 -9.25
C CYS A 239 -26.07 -17.14 -10.12
N ARG A 240 -26.86 -16.32 -10.81
CA ARG A 240 -27.78 -16.86 -11.82
C ARG A 240 -26.94 -17.50 -12.93
N PRO A 241 -27.23 -18.75 -13.34
CA PRO A 241 -26.62 -19.30 -14.53
C PRO A 241 -26.93 -18.38 -15.70
N ALA A 242 -25.93 -18.10 -16.54
CA ALA A 242 -26.15 -17.38 -17.79
C ALA A 242 -27.23 -18.16 -18.56
N LEU A 243 -28.28 -17.45 -18.99
CA LEU A 243 -29.30 -18.04 -19.86
C LEU A 243 -28.58 -18.50 -21.13
N VAL A 244 -28.34 -19.81 -21.25
CA VAL A 244 -27.89 -20.39 -22.51
C VAL A 244 -29.01 -20.10 -23.51
N PRO A 245 -28.75 -19.38 -24.60
CA PRO A 245 -29.77 -19.16 -25.62
C PRO A 245 -30.16 -20.53 -26.18
N SER A 246 -31.31 -21.03 -25.74
CA SER A 246 -31.96 -22.19 -26.31
C SER A 246 -32.42 -21.81 -27.72
N GLY A 247 -31.79 -22.38 -28.74
CA GLY A 247 -32.33 -22.36 -30.11
C GLY A 247 -31.46 -21.70 -31.17
N ALA A 248 -30.48 -22.44 -31.66
CA ALA A 248 -30.34 -22.66 -33.09
C ALA A 248 -30.39 -24.18 -33.27
N GLY A 249 -31.58 -24.78 -33.34
CA GLY A 249 -32.29 -24.73 -34.61
C GLY A 249 -31.63 -25.73 -35.55
N GLU A 250 -31.76 -27.00 -35.17
CA GLU A 250 -31.64 -28.19 -36.00
C GLU A 250 -32.14 -27.88 -37.42
N LYS A 251 -31.22 -27.58 -38.34
CA LYS A 251 -31.56 -27.54 -39.77
C LYS A 251 -31.68 -28.98 -40.24
N ALA A 252 -32.92 -29.37 -40.40
CA ALA A 252 -33.39 -30.59 -41.00
C ALA A 252 -32.60 -30.96 -42.28
N THR A 253 -32.28 -32.24 -42.32
CA THR A 253 -32.08 -33.07 -43.52
C THR A 253 -32.88 -32.59 -44.74
N ARG A 254 -32.19 -32.41 -45.86
CA ARG A 254 -32.66 -32.78 -47.19
C ARG A 254 -31.47 -33.07 -48.11
#